data_AF-A0A3M6G5Z1-F1
#
_entry.id   AF-A0A3M6G5Z1-F1
#
_cell.length_a   1.000
_cell.length_b   1.000
_cell.length_c   1.000
_cell.angle_alpha   90.00
_cell.angle_beta   90.00
_cell.angle_gamma   90.00
#
_symmetry.space_group_name_H-M   'P 1'
#
loop_
_entity.id
_entity.type
_entity.pdbx_description
1 polymer ?
#
loop_
_entity_poly.entity_id
_entity_poly.type
_entity_poly.pdbx_seq_one_letter_code
_entity_poly.pdbx_strand_id
1 'polypeptide(L)'
;MQVSPFRVFTSLLRLELIESDSLREFASQVLAKRRIFTPGALALIDKHETDGGLSEPDAAEFIQQALETFRWHNTATVSLDEYQKLNVQHRLIADVVAFRGPHINHLTPRTLDIDAVQSGMPGKGITPKAVVEGPPRRQCPILLRQTSFKALEEPITFIGQGGSQSGSHSARFGEIEQRGAALTPKGRALYDRLLNEARDELGEFPNEANAVRYAELLEKAFQAFPDSHDEMRRQGLAYFRYFPTESGAAERASGSLEQLVEAGHVRFEPLVYEDFLPVSAAGIFQSNLGDNAQAHYATNSNQQDFERALGRNTLNELELYADTQRRSLEECAKALELSSPAY
;
A
#
# COMPACT_ATOMS: atom_id res chain seq x y z
N MET A 1 2.88 10.31 -11.78
CA MET A 1 3.62 9.09 -11.41
C MET A 1 5.06 9.05 -11.94
N GLN A 2 5.37 9.46 -13.18
CA GLN A 2 6.76 9.39 -13.70
C GLN A 2 7.79 10.23 -12.91
N VAL A 3 7.40 11.42 -12.44
CA VAL A 3 8.29 12.29 -11.64
C VAL A 3 8.51 11.73 -10.23
N SER A 4 7.43 11.31 -9.57
CA SER A 4 7.48 10.67 -8.25
C SER A 4 6.24 9.78 -8.08
N PRO A 5 6.43 8.46 -7.84
CA PRO A 5 5.35 7.53 -7.48
C PRO A 5 5.28 7.35 -5.95
N PHE A 6 5.62 8.39 -5.17
CA PHE A 6 5.52 8.36 -3.71
C PHE A 6 4.06 8.23 -3.28
N ARG A 7 3.80 7.34 -2.32
CA ARG A 7 2.46 7.04 -1.80
C ARG A 7 2.53 6.94 -0.29
N VAL A 8 1.46 7.34 0.40
CA VAL A 8 1.31 7.20 1.85
C VAL A 8 0.01 6.47 2.14
N PHE A 9 0.09 5.22 2.60
CA PHE A 9 -1.07 4.52 3.12
C PHE A 9 -1.45 5.12 4.47
N THR A 10 -2.68 5.64 4.59
CA THR A 10 -3.13 6.37 5.79
C THR A 10 -4.33 5.67 6.41
N SER A 11 -4.15 5.15 7.63
CA SER A 11 -5.20 4.51 8.41
C SER A 11 -5.85 5.49 9.38
N LEU A 12 -7.17 5.40 9.55
CA LEU A 12 -7.91 6.13 10.57
C LEU A 12 -8.35 5.16 11.68
N LEU A 13 -7.92 5.43 12.93
CA LEU A 13 -8.34 4.63 14.08
C LEU A 13 -9.84 4.81 14.36
N ARG A 14 -10.56 3.69 14.44
CA ARG A 14 -11.99 3.65 14.77
C ARG A 14 -12.20 3.42 16.28
N LEU A 15 -12.38 4.50 17.02
CA LEU A 15 -12.52 4.45 18.49
C LEU A 15 -13.76 3.67 18.93
N GLU A 16 -14.83 3.67 18.14
CA GLU A 16 -16.06 2.91 18.41
C GLU A 16 -15.87 1.39 18.45
N LEU A 17 -14.75 0.89 17.90
CA LEU A 17 -14.36 -0.53 17.99
C LEU A 17 -13.56 -0.85 19.26
N ILE A 18 -13.27 0.15 20.10
CA ILE A 18 -12.62 -0.07 21.39
C ILE A 18 -13.65 -0.62 22.37
N GLU A 19 -13.57 -1.91 22.72
CA GLU A 19 -14.51 -2.61 23.62
C GLU A 19 -14.76 -1.92 24.97
N SER A 20 -13.70 -1.46 25.64
CA SER A 20 -13.83 -0.78 26.93
C SER A 20 -14.27 0.67 26.76
N ASP A 21 -15.46 1.02 27.27
CA ASP A 21 -15.98 2.40 27.21
C ASP A 21 -15.05 3.40 27.92
N SER A 22 -14.49 3.03 29.07
CA SER A 22 -13.56 3.91 29.79
C SER A 22 -12.24 4.11 29.04
N LEU A 23 -11.74 3.06 28.36
CA LEU A 23 -10.54 3.18 27.53
C LEU A 23 -10.82 3.98 26.26
N ARG A 24 -12.01 3.82 25.67
CA ARG A 24 -12.46 4.60 24.51
C ARG A 24 -12.55 6.08 24.85
N GLU A 25 -13.15 6.42 25.98
CA GLU A 25 -13.23 7.79 26.45
C GLU A 25 -11.84 8.37 26.72
N PHE A 26 -10.97 7.61 27.40
CA PHE A 26 -9.58 8.00 27.61
C PHE A 26 -8.84 8.27 26.29
N ALA A 27 -8.89 7.35 25.33
CA ALA A 27 -8.26 7.51 24.02
C ALA A 27 -8.76 8.75 23.28
N SER A 28 -10.08 8.98 23.31
CA SER A 28 -10.71 10.18 22.72
C SER A 28 -10.16 11.47 23.36
N GLN A 29 -10.08 11.54 24.69
CA GLN A 29 -9.57 12.71 25.41
C GLN A 29 -8.09 12.98 25.12
N VAL A 30 -7.27 11.93 25.00
CA VAL A 30 -5.84 12.07 24.65
C VAL A 30 -5.69 12.60 23.22
N LEU A 31 -6.40 12.01 22.26
CA LEU A 31 -6.35 12.41 20.86
C LEU A 31 -6.86 13.85 20.65
N ALA A 32 -7.95 14.25 21.34
CA ALA A 32 -8.55 15.58 21.20
C ALA A 32 -7.63 16.74 21.67
N LYS A 33 -6.69 16.48 22.59
CA LYS A 33 -5.76 17.50 23.09
C LYS A 33 -4.55 17.71 22.17
N ARG A 34 -4.33 16.80 21.22
CA ARG A 34 -3.12 16.73 20.41
C ARG A 34 -3.22 17.64 19.19
N ARG A 35 -2.08 18.23 18.80
CA ARG A 35 -1.90 18.94 17.54
C ARG A 35 -0.73 18.31 16.81
N ILE A 36 -1.00 17.69 15.66
CA ILE A 36 -0.01 16.90 14.92
C ILE A 36 0.71 17.70 13.82
N PHE A 37 0.12 18.81 13.39
CA PHE A 37 0.69 19.70 12.38
C PHE A 37 1.31 20.91 13.08
N THR A 38 2.46 21.34 12.59
CA THR A 38 3.06 22.59 13.03
C THR A 38 2.23 23.77 12.52
N PRO A 39 2.21 24.92 13.22
CA PRO A 39 1.55 26.12 12.71
C PRO A 39 2.09 26.55 11.34
N GLY A 40 3.39 26.35 11.08
CA GLY A 40 4.03 26.66 9.80
C GLY A 40 3.52 25.78 8.65
N ALA A 41 3.33 24.47 8.90
CA ALA A 41 2.75 23.57 7.89
C ALA A 41 1.32 24.00 7.52
N LEU A 42 0.49 24.33 8.51
CA LEU A 42 -0.88 24.79 8.28
C LEU A 42 -0.93 26.10 7.50
N ALA A 43 -0.11 27.09 7.86
CA ALA A 43 -0.05 28.36 7.15
C ALA A 43 0.39 28.21 5.67
N LEU A 44 1.29 27.25 5.39
CA LEU A 44 1.73 26.97 4.03
C LEU A 44 0.70 26.17 3.22
N ILE A 45 -0.14 25.34 3.87
CA ILE A 45 -1.31 24.73 3.23
C ILE A 45 -2.31 25.82 2.84
N ASP A 46 -2.67 26.71 3.76
CA ASP A 46 -3.61 27.82 3.49
C ASP A 46 -3.11 28.72 2.34
N LYS A 47 -1.80 29.02 2.33
CA LYS A 47 -1.16 29.77 1.25
C LYS A 47 -1.27 29.05 -0.09
N HIS A 48 -0.98 27.75 -0.13
CA HIS A 48 -1.10 26.94 -1.34
C HIS A 48 -2.52 26.97 -1.90
N GLU A 49 -3.53 26.79 -1.04
CA GLU A 49 -4.94 26.80 -1.44
C GLU A 49 -5.41 28.17 -1.93
N THR A 50 -4.88 29.25 -1.36
CA THR A 50 -5.21 30.64 -1.74
C THR A 50 -4.54 31.05 -3.06
N ASP A 51 -3.25 30.75 -3.20
CA ASP A 51 -2.42 31.23 -4.31
C ASP A 51 -2.37 30.24 -5.50
N GLY A 52 -2.88 29.02 -5.31
CA GLY A 52 -2.86 27.94 -6.31
C GLY A 52 -1.50 27.25 -6.48
N GLY A 53 -0.56 27.48 -5.55
CA GLY A 53 0.81 26.99 -5.65
C GLY A 53 1.70 27.51 -4.52
N LEU A 54 2.91 26.97 -4.42
CA LEU A 54 3.97 27.48 -3.55
C LEU A 54 5.20 27.85 -4.39
N SER A 55 5.90 28.90 -3.98
CA SER A 55 7.23 29.18 -4.53
C SER A 55 8.23 28.10 -4.08
N GLU A 56 9.39 28.00 -4.74
CA GLU A 56 10.42 27.03 -4.36
C GLU A 56 10.89 27.19 -2.90
N PRO A 57 11.14 28.41 -2.38
CA PRO A 57 11.45 28.60 -0.96
C PRO A 57 10.31 28.15 -0.01
N ASP A 58 9.06 28.50 -0.34
CA ASP A 58 7.91 28.10 0.49
C ASP A 58 7.71 26.58 0.47
N ALA A 59 7.93 25.93 -0.68
CA ALA A 59 7.85 24.48 -0.81
C ALA A 59 8.95 23.78 0.00
N ALA A 60 10.17 24.32 -0.01
CA ALA A 60 11.27 23.81 0.82
C ALA A 60 10.96 23.94 2.31
N GLU A 61 10.37 25.06 2.74
CA GLU A 61 9.92 25.23 4.12
C GLU A 61 8.77 24.30 4.48
N PHE A 62 7.79 24.13 3.57
CA PHE A 62 6.68 23.21 3.76
C PHE A 62 7.15 21.78 3.99
N ILE A 63 8.15 21.32 3.23
CA ILE A 63 8.75 19.98 3.42
C ILE A 63 9.33 19.84 4.82
N GLN A 64 10.07 20.84 5.33
CA GLN A 64 10.64 20.78 6.68
C GLN A 64 9.54 20.78 7.75
N GLN A 65 8.52 21.62 7.61
CA GLN A 65 7.41 21.72 8.56
C GLN A 65 6.54 20.46 8.58
N ALA A 66 6.24 19.89 7.41
CA ALA A 66 5.45 18.67 7.29
C ALA A 66 6.20 17.44 7.82
N LEU A 67 7.52 17.39 7.67
CA LEU A 67 8.33 16.27 8.16
C LEU A 67 8.25 16.11 9.68
N GLU A 68 8.05 17.21 10.43
CA GLU A 68 7.87 17.16 11.89
C GLU A 68 6.61 16.39 12.32
N THR A 69 5.56 16.33 11.48
CA THR A 69 4.36 15.53 11.77
C THR A 69 4.67 14.04 11.85
N PHE A 70 5.62 13.55 11.03
CA PHE A 70 5.94 12.12 10.91
C PHE A 70 7.19 11.71 11.69
N ARG A 71 7.85 12.66 12.36
CA ARG A 71 9.07 12.41 13.12
C ARG A 71 8.77 11.50 14.32
N TRP A 72 9.64 10.51 14.52
CA TRP A 72 9.56 9.70 15.73
C TRP A 72 9.94 10.49 16.97
N HIS A 73 9.13 10.33 18.02
CA HIS A 73 9.42 10.84 19.36
C HIS A 73 9.41 9.69 20.35
N ASN A 74 10.54 9.43 21.00
CA ASN A 74 10.70 8.37 21.99
C ASN A 74 10.02 8.67 23.35
N THR A 75 9.21 9.73 23.43
CA THR A 75 8.50 10.13 24.65
C THR A 75 7.00 10.01 24.44
N ALA A 76 6.37 9.11 25.19
CA ALA A 76 4.92 8.95 25.17
C ALA A 76 4.21 10.16 25.78
N THR A 77 2.97 10.41 25.37
CA THR A 77 2.09 11.46 25.91
C THR A 77 1.20 10.96 27.05
N VAL A 78 1.37 9.69 27.44
CA VAL A 78 0.63 8.99 28.49
C VAL A 78 1.60 8.33 29.47
N SER A 79 1.10 7.92 30.63
CA SER A 79 1.85 7.14 31.61
C SER A 79 2.06 5.69 31.16
N LEU A 80 2.98 4.97 31.81
CA LEU A 80 3.26 3.56 31.50
C LEU A 80 2.02 2.67 31.73
N ASP A 81 1.26 2.93 32.80
CA ASP A 81 0.04 2.17 33.13
C ASP A 81 -1.06 2.39 32.07
N GLU A 82 -1.27 3.63 31.64
CA GLU A 82 -2.20 3.96 30.54
C GLU A 82 -1.77 3.33 29.23
N TYR A 83 -0.48 3.38 28.89
CA TYR A 83 0.06 2.71 27.71
C TYR A 83 -0.17 1.20 27.76
N GLN A 84 0.08 0.56 28.91
CA GLN A 84 -0.15 -0.87 29.08
C GLN A 84 -1.62 -1.24 28.88
N LYS A 85 -2.56 -0.43 29.39
CA LYS A 85 -4.00 -0.64 29.17
C LYS A 85 -4.37 -0.56 27.69
N LEU A 86 -3.87 0.44 26.96
CA LEU A 86 -4.06 0.55 25.50
C LEU A 86 -3.48 -0.66 24.77
N ASN A 87 -2.28 -1.08 25.16
CA ASN A 87 -1.52 -2.14 24.50
C ASN A 87 -2.12 -3.54 24.72
N VAL A 88 -2.68 -3.80 25.91
CA VAL A 88 -3.41 -5.03 26.23
C VAL A 88 -4.64 -5.16 25.34
N GLN A 89 -5.35 -4.06 25.08
CA GLN A 89 -6.48 -4.10 24.18
C GLN A 89 -6.03 -4.31 22.72
N HIS A 90 -5.13 -3.48 22.23
CA HIS A 90 -4.51 -3.68 20.91
C HIS A 90 -3.24 -2.85 20.76
N ARG A 91 -2.15 -3.46 20.27
CA ARG A 91 -0.86 -2.78 20.06
C ARG A 91 -0.98 -1.51 19.20
N LEU A 92 -1.78 -1.56 18.15
CA LEU A 92 -2.09 -0.39 17.31
C LEU A 92 -2.77 0.76 18.06
N ILE A 93 -3.68 0.47 18.99
CA ILE A 93 -4.32 1.54 19.77
C ILE A 93 -3.26 2.29 20.58
N ALA A 94 -2.33 1.56 21.21
CA ALA A 94 -1.21 2.18 21.92
C ALA A 94 -0.30 2.99 20.98
N ASP A 95 0.06 2.44 19.81
CA ASP A 95 0.89 3.11 18.79
C ASP A 95 0.28 4.44 18.30
N VAL A 96 -1.04 4.50 18.11
CA VAL A 96 -1.72 5.72 17.65
C VAL A 96 -1.94 6.72 18.79
N VAL A 97 -2.44 6.26 19.94
CA VAL A 97 -2.94 7.12 21.02
C VAL A 97 -1.80 7.65 21.91
N ALA A 98 -0.77 6.85 22.16
CA ALA A 98 0.25 7.16 23.17
C ALA A 98 1.35 8.13 22.71
N PHE A 99 1.36 8.55 21.45
CA PHE A 99 2.47 9.32 20.86
C PHE A 99 2.04 10.71 20.37
N ARG A 100 3.03 11.56 20.06
CA ARG A 100 2.85 12.98 19.65
C ARG A 100 2.49 13.18 18.17
N GLY A 101 2.91 12.27 17.31
CA GLY A 101 2.83 12.37 15.85
C GLY A 101 2.40 11.03 15.24
N PRO A 102 1.76 10.99 14.06
CA PRO A 102 1.65 9.75 13.29
C PRO A 102 3.04 9.42 12.73
N HIS A 103 3.92 8.88 13.56
CA HIS A 103 5.26 8.52 13.13
C HIS A 103 5.22 7.50 12.00
N ILE A 104 6.27 7.50 11.18
CA ILE A 104 6.43 6.54 10.09
C ILE A 104 6.41 5.11 10.68
N ASN A 105 5.40 4.32 10.30
CA ASN A 105 5.36 2.90 10.66
C ASN A 105 6.44 2.11 9.92
N HIS A 106 6.53 2.30 8.60
CA HIS A 106 7.58 1.78 7.73
C HIS A 106 7.73 2.66 6.47
N LEU A 107 8.88 2.55 5.80
CA LEU A 107 9.09 3.08 4.45
C LEU A 107 9.50 1.92 3.54
N THR A 108 8.67 1.63 2.54
CA THR A 108 8.82 0.45 1.69
C THR A 108 9.50 0.85 0.36
N PRO A 109 10.76 0.42 0.11
CA PRO A 109 11.36 0.59 -1.21
C PRO A 109 10.79 -0.43 -2.21
N ARG A 110 10.91 -0.12 -3.49
CA ARG A 110 10.55 -1.02 -4.59
C ARG A 110 11.77 -1.85 -5.02
N THR A 111 11.61 -3.18 -5.08
CA THR A 111 12.54 -4.11 -5.75
C THR A 111 11.94 -4.64 -7.05
N LEU A 112 12.82 -5.12 -7.95
CA LEU A 112 12.42 -5.85 -9.15
C LEU A 112 12.29 -7.36 -8.92
N ASP A 113 12.99 -7.89 -7.91
CA ASP A 113 12.95 -9.30 -7.54
C ASP A 113 12.92 -9.40 -6.00
N ILE A 114 11.75 -9.70 -5.45
CA ILE A 114 11.55 -9.83 -4.00
C ILE A 114 12.17 -11.12 -3.45
N ASP A 115 12.26 -12.19 -4.25
CA ASP A 115 12.84 -13.47 -3.80
C ASP A 115 14.36 -13.34 -3.65
N ALA A 116 15.01 -12.63 -4.57
CA ALA A 116 16.43 -12.28 -4.47
C ALA A 116 16.73 -11.40 -3.25
N VAL A 117 15.85 -10.44 -2.94
CA VAL A 117 16.01 -9.59 -1.75
C VAL A 117 15.80 -10.40 -0.47
N GLN A 118 14.72 -11.18 -0.39
CA GLN A 118 14.38 -11.98 0.80
C GLN A 118 15.50 -12.98 1.13
N SER A 119 16.06 -13.66 0.13
CA SER A 119 17.20 -14.59 0.33
C SER A 119 18.49 -13.88 0.76
N GLY A 120 18.68 -12.62 0.36
CA GLY A 120 19.85 -11.80 0.73
C GLY A 120 19.76 -11.13 2.10
N MET A 121 18.56 -10.93 2.65
CA MET A 121 18.33 -10.24 3.93
C MET A 121 19.08 -10.85 5.12
N PRO A 122 19.11 -12.19 5.34
CA PRO A 122 19.86 -12.79 6.44
C PRO A 122 21.36 -12.46 6.42
N GLY A 123 21.96 -12.37 5.23
CA GLY A 123 23.36 -11.97 5.05
C GLY A 123 23.65 -10.52 5.44
N LYS A 124 22.60 -9.71 5.69
CA LYS A 124 22.67 -8.33 6.19
C LYS A 124 22.14 -8.20 7.63
N GLY A 125 21.90 -9.32 8.32
CA GLY A 125 21.35 -9.31 9.69
C GLY A 125 19.86 -8.97 9.75
N ILE A 126 19.14 -9.07 8.64
CA ILE A 126 17.70 -8.85 8.56
C ILE A 126 17.01 -10.22 8.49
N THR A 127 16.07 -10.47 9.41
CA THR A 127 15.25 -11.69 9.38
C THR A 127 13.88 -11.34 8.78
N PRO A 128 13.63 -11.66 7.48
CA PRO A 128 12.31 -11.51 6.91
C PRO A 128 11.36 -12.57 7.44
N LYS A 129 10.06 -12.27 7.36
CA LYS A 129 9.03 -13.30 7.41
C LYS A 129 9.21 -14.29 6.27
N ALA A 130 8.93 -15.57 6.51
CA ALA A 130 8.97 -16.60 5.47
C ALA A 130 7.83 -16.40 4.45
N VAL A 131 6.66 -15.97 4.92
CA VAL A 131 5.51 -15.72 4.04
C VAL A 131 5.70 -14.41 3.26
N VAL A 132 5.61 -14.50 1.93
CA VAL A 132 5.47 -13.34 1.03
C VAL A 132 4.00 -13.16 0.71
N GLU A 133 3.46 -11.97 1.01
CA GLU A 133 2.10 -11.61 0.66
C GLU A 133 1.99 -11.24 -0.83
N GLY A 134 0.83 -11.53 -1.44
CA GLY A 134 0.58 -11.26 -2.86
C GLY A 134 0.47 -12.55 -3.69
N PRO A 135 0.55 -12.46 -5.04
CA PRO A 135 0.64 -13.64 -5.89
C PRO A 135 1.97 -14.38 -5.68
N PRO A 136 2.10 -15.63 -6.16
CA PRO A 136 3.39 -16.31 -6.17
C PRO A 136 4.35 -15.66 -7.17
N ARG A 137 5.57 -16.20 -7.29
CA ARG A 137 6.52 -15.75 -8.31
C ARG A 137 5.94 -15.97 -9.72
N ARG A 138 6.14 -14.99 -10.61
CA ARG A 138 5.60 -14.96 -11.97
C ARG A 138 6.58 -14.29 -12.94
N GLN A 139 6.54 -14.67 -14.21
CA GLN A 139 7.28 -14.00 -15.29
C GLN A 139 6.66 -12.64 -15.63
N CYS A 140 5.33 -12.54 -15.54
CA CYS A 140 4.56 -11.31 -15.66
C CYS A 140 3.92 -11.00 -14.29
N PRO A 141 4.62 -10.31 -13.37
CA PRO A 141 4.08 -10.00 -12.05
C PRO A 141 2.78 -9.21 -12.12
N ILE A 142 1.85 -9.47 -11.20
CA ILE A 142 0.56 -8.79 -11.08
C ILE A 142 0.39 -8.21 -9.67
N LEU A 143 -0.36 -7.11 -9.55
CA LEU A 143 -0.53 -6.37 -8.29
C LEU A 143 0.82 -6.05 -7.64
N LEU A 144 1.05 -6.51 -6.41
CA LEU A 144 2.35 -6.45 -5.75
C LEU A 144 2.60 -7.71 -4.94
N ARG A 145 3.89 -7.98 -4.69
CA ARG A 145 4.37 -8.93 -3.68
C ARG A 145 5.08 -8.16 -2.59
N GLN A 146 4.92 -8.54 -1.32
CA GLN A 146 5.57 -7.85 -0.20
C GLN A 146 5.95 -8.80 0.93
N THR A 147 6.96 -8.42 1.70
CA THR A 147 7.29 -9.09 2.97
C THR A 147 7.82 -8.08 3.97
N SER A 148 7.66 -8.40 5.25
CA SER A 148 8.08 -7.55 6.38
C SER A 148 9.22 -8.19 7.15
N PHE A 149 9.95 -7.38 7.91
CA PHE A 149 11.00 -7.82 8.82
C PHE A 149 11.02 -6.96 10.06
N LYS A 150 11.50 -7.51 11.18
CA LYS A 150 11.71 -6.72 12.40
C LYS A 150 12.90 -5.78 12.16
N ALA A 151 12.68 -4.46 12.24
CA ALA A 151 13.75 -3.48 12.01
C ALA A 151 14.43 -3.08 13.31
N LEU A 152 13.69 -2.51 14.26
CA LEU A 152 14.25 -1.91 15.48
C LEU A 152 13.29 -2.04 16.68
N GLU A 153 13.85 -2.33 17.86
CA GLU A 153 13.18 -2.07 19.13
C GLU A 153 13.71 -0.76 19.69
N GLU A 154 12.81 0.15 20.06
CA GLU A 154 13.20 1.47 20.58
C GLU A 154 12.74 1.64 22.03
N PRO A 155 13.59 2.22 22.90
CA PRO A 155 13.18 2.56 24.25
C PRO A 155 12.17 3.71 24.23
N ILE A 156 11.08 3.56 25.00
CA ILE A 156 10.09 4.63 25.24
C ILE A 156 10.30 5.19 26.64
N THR A 157 10.24 6.51 26.75
CA THR A 157 10.11 7.23 28.01
C THR A 157 8.65 7.61 28.25
N PHE A 158 8.12 7.28 29.43
CA PHE A 158 6.76 7.61 29.83
C PHE A 158 6.73 8.78 30.81
N ILE A 159 5.64 9.56 30.75
CA ILE A 159 5.39 10.68 31.66
C ILE A 159 4.82 10.12 32.97
N GLY A 160 5.40 10.46 34.13
CA GLY A 160 4.95 9.96 35.43
C GLY A 160 5.22 10.93 36.59
N GLN A 161 4.44 10.82 37.67
CA GLN A 161 4.47 11.73 38.83
C GLN A 161 5.74 11.63 39.71
N GLY A 162 6.67 10.71 39.43
CA GLY A 162 7.86 10.44 40.26
C GLY A 162 9.19 10.33 39.49
N GLY A 163 9.23 10.75 38.22
CA GLY A 163 10.40 10.61 37.34
C GLY A 163 10.10 9.80 36.07
N SER A 164 11.00 9.88 35.09
CA SER A 164 10.88 9.18 33.81
C SER A 164 10.90 7.66 34.01
N GLN A 165 9.83 6.97 33.63
CA GLN A 165 9.78 5.51 33.57
C GLN A 165 10.17 5.03 32.17
N SER A 166 10.98 3.96 32.07
CA SER A 166 11.41 3.37 30.80
C SER A 166 10.63 2.10 30.47
N GLY A 167 10.21 1.96 29.22
CA GLY A 167 9.73 0.69 28.64
C GLY A 167 10.24 0.54 27.20
N SER A 168 9.73 -0.45 26.46
CA SER A 168 10.09 -0.68 25.06
C SER A 168 8.87 -0.64 24.14
N HIS A 169 9.06 -0.05 22.95
CA HIS A 169 8.13 -0.19 21.83
C HIS A 169 8.73 -1.14 20.81
N SER A 170 7.91 -2.08 20.36
CA SER A 170 8.21 -2.89 19.19
C SER A 170 7.16 -2.52 18.15
N ALA A 171 7.40 -1.48 17.36
CA ALA A 171 6.47 -1.09 16.29
C ALA A 171 7.14 -0.74 14.97
N ARG A 172 8.48 -0.73 14.91
CA ARG A 172 9.17 -0.47 13.65
C ARG A 172 9.49 -1.77 12.95
N PHE A 173 8.63 -2.08 11.99
CA PHE A 173 8.89 -3.09 10.99
C PHE A 173 9.48 -2.40 9.76
N GLY A 174 10.36 -3.11 9.07
CA GLY A 174 10.70 -2.77 7.71
C GLY A 174 9.86 -3.60 6.76
N GLU A 175 9.70 -3.10 5.54
CA GLU A 175 8.95 -3.79 4.49
C GLU A 175 9.69 -3.62 3.16
N ILE A 176 9.52 -4.56 2.26
CA ILE A 176 9.95 -4.49 0.87
C ILE A 176 8.80 -4.90 -0.04
N GLU A 177 8.65 -4.23 -1.19
CA GLU A 177 7.62 -4.58 -2.19
C GLU A 177 8.20 -4.72 -3.60
N GLN A 178 7.58 -5.61 -4.39
CA GLN A 178 7.75 -5.72 -5.83
C GLN A 178 6.41 -5.45 -6.50
N ARG A 179 6.34 -4.40 -7.33
CA ARG A 179 5.10 -4.01 -8.03
C ARG A 179 5.07 -4.55 -9.46
N GLY A 180 3.98 -5.24 -9.79
CA GLY A 180 3.63 -5.79 -11.11
C GLY A 180 2.54 -5.00 -11.82
N ALA A 181 1.77 -5.67 -12.67
CA ALA A 181 0.71 -5.09 -13.48
C ALA A 181 -0.58 -4.81 -12.66
N ALA A 182 -1.19 -3.65 -12.89
CA ALA A 182 -2.52 -3.32 -12.39
C ALA A 182 -3.57 -4.20 -13.06
N LEU A 183 -4.47 -4.77 -12.27
CA LEU A 183 -5.51 -5.68 -12.77
C LEU A 183 -6.81 -4.95 -13.07
N THR A 184 -7.53 -5.41 -14.09
CA THR A 184 -8.93 -5.02 -14.34
C THR A 184 -9.85 -5.66 -13.29
N PRO A 185 -11.13 -5.27 -13.20
CA PRO A 185 -12.10 -6.00 -12.36
C PRO A 185 -12.12 -7.50 -12.62
N LYS A 186 -12.01 -7.91 -13.90
CA LYS A 186 -11.97 -9.33 -14.30
C LYS A 186 -10.70 -10.02 -13.81
N GLY A 187 -9.53 -9.39 -13.98
CA GLY A 187 -8.27 -9.93 -13.47
C GLY A 187 -8.24 -10.01 -11.96
N ARG A 188 -8.79 -9.01 -11.27
CA ARG A 188 -8.90 -8.98 -9.81
C ARG A 188 -9.80 -10.09 -9.28
N ALA A 189 -10.95 -10.31 -9.90
CA ALA A 189 -11.85 -11.41 -9.54
C ALA A 189 -11.22 -12.79 -9.77
N LEU A 190 -10.41 -12.95 -10.83
CA LEU A 190 -9.62 -14.17 -11.03
C LEU A 190 -8.58 -14.34 -9.92
N TYR A 191 -7.80 -13.29 -9.63
CA TYR A 191 -6.82 -13.32 -8.54
C TYR A 191 -7.47 -13.71 -7.20
N ASP A 192 -8.61 -13.09 -6.83
CA ASP A 192 -9.29 -13.35 -5.55
C ASP A 192 -9.69 -14.81 -5.43
N ARG A 193 -10.24 -15.37 -6.51
CA ARG A 193 -10.67 -16.76 -6.55
C ARG A 193 -9.49 -17.71 -6.32
N LEU A 194 -8.39 -17.52 -7.05
CA LEU A 194 -7.20 -18.37 -6.94
C LEU A 194 -6.50 -18.24 -5.58
N LEU A 195 -6.48 -17.04 -5.01
CA LEU A 195 -5.97 -16.81 -3.66
C LEU A 195 -6.82 -17.55 -2.61
N ASN A 196 -8.14 -17.51 -2.75
CA ASN A 196 -9.06 -18.21 -1.85
C ASN A 196 -8.96 -19.73 -2.03
N GLU A 197 -8.86 -20.24 -3.24
CA GLU A 197 -8.63 -21.67 -3.52
C GLU A 197 -7.37 -22.19 -2.79
N ALA A 198 -6.26 -21.45 -2.86
CA ALA A 198 -5.03 -21.81 -2.15
C ALA A 198 -5.18 -21.78 -0.61
N ARG A 199 -5.93 -20.80 -0.09
CA ARG A 199 -6.21 -20.69 1.36
C ARG A 199 -7.13 -21.80 1.85
N ASP A 200 -8.17 -22.12 1.08
CA ASP A 200 -9.11 -23.18 1.38
C ASP A 200 -8.42 -24.55 1.35
N GLU A 201 -7.49 -24.79 0.40
CA GLU A 201 -6.69 -26.02 0.34
C GLU A 201 -5.66 -26.11 1.49
N LEU A 202 -5.14 -24.97 1.97
CA LEU A 202 -4.27 -24.95 3.15
C LEU A 202 -5.05 -25.37 4.41
N GLY A 203 -6.29 -24.89 4.56
CA GLY A 203 -7.20 -25.22 5.67
C GLY A 203 -6.88 -24.51 6.98
N GLU A 204 -5.87 -23.63 6.99
CA GLU A 204 -5.42 -22.84 8.12
C GLU A 204 -4.84 -21.50 7.63
N PHE A 205 -4.55 -20.58 8.54
CA PHE A 205 -3.94 -19.30 8.16
C PHE A 205 -2.46 -19.45 7.79
N PRO A 206 -1.99 -18.78 6.72
CA PRO A 206 -0.57 -18.71 6.41
C PRO A 206 0.25 -18.12 7.56
N ASN A 207 1.31 -18.81 7.96
CA ASN A 207 2.23 -18.43 9.02
C ASN A 207 3.63 -19.01 8.74
N GLU A 208 4.59 -18.72 9.62
CA GLU A 208 5.99 -19.16 9.45
C GLU A 208 6.14 -20.69 9.40
N ALA A 209 5.30 -21.44 10.11
CA ALA A 209 5.40 -22.91 10.17
C ALA A 209 4.86 -23.61 8.91
N ASN A 210 3.92 -23.00 8.20
CA ASN A 210 3.33 -23.55 6.98
C ASN A 210 3.70 -22.78 5.70
N ALA A 211 4.64 -21.83 5.78
CA ALA A 211 5.00 -20.94 4.69
C ALA A 211 5.39 -21.66 3.40
N VAL A 212 6.17 -22.74 3.48
CA VAL A 212 6.59 -23.55 2.32
C VAL A 212 5.38 -24.19 1.64
N ARG A 213 4.52 -24.86 2.42
CA ARG A 213 3.29 -25.48 1.91
C ARG A 213 2.35 -24.44 1.32
N TYR A 214 2.19 -23.30 1.97
CA TYR A 214 1.35 -22.21 1.46
C TYR A 214 1.87 -21.69 0.11
N ALA A 215 3.18 -21.50 -0.03
CA ALA A 215 3.79 -21.08 -1.30
C ALA A 215 3.54 -22.10 -2.42
N GLU A 216 3.69 -23.40 -2.15
CA GLU A 216 3.42 -24.47 -3.13
C GLU A 216 1.94 -24.49 -3.57
N LEU A 217 1.00 -24.35 -2.63
CA LEU A 217 -0.43 -24.29 -2.93
C LEU A 217 -0.78 -23.04 -3.75
N LEU A 218 -0.17 -21.91 -3.41
CA LEU A 218 -0.37 -20.66 -4.12
C LEU A 218 0.18 -20.74 -5.54
N GLU A 219 1.38 -21.30 -5.74
CA GLU A 219 1.95 -21.58 -7.07
C GLU A 219 1.05 -22.48 -7.90
N LYS A 220 0.55 -23.58 -7.32
CA LYS A 220 -0.37 -24.52 -7.98
C LYS A 220 -1.66 -23.83 -8.43
N ALA A 221 -2.33 -23.09 -7.55
CA ALA A 221 -3.57 -22.40 -7.88
C ALA A 221 -3.37 -21.34 -8.99
N PHE A 222 -2.28 -20.57 -8.91
CA PHE A 222 -2.01 -19.49 -9.86
C PHE A 222 -1.51 -19.94 -11.24
N GLN A 223 -1.33 -21.25 -11.48
CA GLN A 223 -1.17 -21.79 -12.84
C GLN A 223 -2.37 -21.45 -13.73
N ALA A 224 -3.56 -21.26 -13.15
CA ALA A 224 -4.77 -20.86 -13.85
C ALA A 224 -4.79 -19.35 -14.24
N PHE A 225 -3.82 -18.56 -13.79
CA PHE A 225 -3.67 -17.16 -14.19
C PHE A 225 -2.65 -17.06 -15.35
N PRO A 226 -3.00 -16.51 -16.53
CA PRO A 226 -2.07 -16.34 -17.65
C PRO A 226 -0.78 -15.59 -17.30
N ASP A 227 0.39 -16.19 -17.57
CA ASP A 227 1.70 -15.60 -17.26
C ASP A 227 2.43 -15.01 -18.48
N SER A 228 1.64 -14.49 -19.42
CA SER A 228 2.09 -13.76 -20.60
C SER A 228 1.37 -12.41 -20.67
N HIS A 229 2.12 -11.32 -20.88
CA HIS A 229 1.52 -10.00 -21.08
C HIS A 229 0.52 -9.98 -22.24
N ASP A 230 0.79 -10.69 -23.32
CA ASP A 230 -0.10 -10.74 -24.48
C ASP A 230 -1.43 -11.46 -24.16
N GLU A 231 -1.37 -12.58 -23.45
CA GLU A 231 -2.58 -13.32 -23.05
C GLU A 231 -3.40 -12.53 -22.02
N MET A 232 -2.74 -11.92 -21.02
CA MET A 232 -3.41 -11.05 -20.06
C MET A 232 -4.09 -9.85 -20.73
N ARG A 233 -3.48 -9.28 -21.76
CA ARG A 233 -4.03 -8.17 -22.54
C ARG A 233 -5.26 -8.61 -23.33
N ARG A 234 -5.14 -9.68 -24.15
CA ARG A 234 -6.25 -10.20 -24.96
C ARG A 234 -7.44 -10.66 -24.12
N GLN A 235 -7.19 -11.23 -22.94
CA GLN A 235 -8.26 -11.64 -22.02
C GLN A 235 -8.80 -10.48 -21.16
N GLY A 236 -8.24 -9.27 -21.26
CA GLY A 236 -8.65 -8.10 -20.47
C GLY A 236 -8.45 -8.29 -18.96
N LEU A 237 -7.36 -8.94 -18.55
CA LEU A 237 -7.05 -9.23 -17.14
C LEU A 237 -6.21 -8.13 -16.49
N ALA A 238 -5.38 -7.43 -17.25
CA ALA A 238 -4.54 -6.35 -16.76
C ALA A 238 -4.69 -5.09 -17.62
N TYR A 239 -4.34 -3.94 -17.05
CA TYR A 239 -4.24 -2.69 -17.77
C TYR A 239 -2.87 -2.55 -18.45
N PHE A 240 -2.84 -1.92 -19.62
CA PHE A 240 -1.66 -1.74 -20.44
C PHE A 240 -1.53 -0.30 -20.93
N ARG A 241 -0.29 0.11 -21.21
CA ARG A 241 0.00 1.32 -21.98
C ARG A 241 0.44 0.93 -23.38
N TYR A 242 -0.03 1.68 -24.36
CA TYR A 242 0.27 1.45 -25.77
C TYR A 242 1.14 2.57 -26.31
N PHE A 243 2.08 2.20 -27.17
CA PHE A 243 3.05 3.12 -27.75
C PHE A 243 3.20 2.82 -29.24
N PRO A 244 3.18 3.85 -30.11
CA PRO A 244 3.51 3.67 -31.51
C PRO A 244 5.00 3.29 -31.62
N THR A 245 5.32 2.40 -32.54
CA THR A 245 6.72 2.14 -32.90
C THR A 245 7.16 3.07 -34.03
N GLU A 246 8.47 3.22 -34.22
CA GLU A 246 9.02 4.04 -35.30
C GLU A 246 8.54 3.56 -36.68
N SER A 247 8.47 2.23 -36.90
CA SER A 247 7.96 1.65 -38.14
C SER A 247 6.47 1.93 -38.33
N GLY A 248 5.66 1.79 -37.28
CA GLY A 248 4.23 2.10 -37.33
C GLY A 248 3.96 3.53 -37.74
N ALA A 249 4.70 4.48 -37.15
CA ALA A 249 4.56 5.90 -37.47
C ALA A 249 5.04 6.22 -38.90
N ALA A 250 6.17 5.66 -39.34
CA ALA A 250 6.73 5.91 -40.66
C ALA A 250 5.84 5.37 -41.79
N GLU A 251 5.23 4.20 -41.60
CA GLU A 251 4.38 3.55 -42.60
C GLU A 251 2.93 4.05 -42.58
N ARG A 252 2.57 4.88 -41.59
CA ARG A 252 1.18 5.27 -41.31
C ARG A 252 0.28 4.03 -41.22
N ALA A 253 0.76 3.06 -40.44
CA ALA A 253 0.11 1.77 -40.31
C ALA A 253 -1.33 1.93 -39.82
N SER A 254 -2.25 1.23 -40.49
CA SER A 254 -3.68 1.28 -40.19
C SER A 254 -4.24 -0.13 -39.98
N GLY A 255 -5.20 -0.28 -39.08
CA GLY A 255 -5.82 -1.57 -38.78
C GLY A 255 -6.46 -1.57 -37.39
N SER A 256 -6.93 -2.74 -36.96
CA SER A 256 -7.30 -2.94 -35.56
C SER A 256 -6.06 -2.93 -34.67
N LEU A 257 -6.26 -2.69 -33.37
CA LEU A 257 -5.17 -2.74 -32.39
C LEU A 257 -4.39 -4.07 -32.44
N GLU A 258 -5.09 -5.19 -32.56
CA GLU A 258 -4.44 -6.51 -32.65
C GLU A 258 -3.54 -6.61 -33.89
N GLN A 259 -4.02 -6.16 -35.06
CA GLN A 259 -3.22 -6.18 -36.29
C GLN A 259 -1.97 -5.32 -36.17
N LEU A 260 -2.12 -4.13 -35.56
CA LEU A 260 -1.00 -3.21 -35.35
C LEU A 260 0.03 -3.76 -34.35
N VAL A 261 -0.42 -4.47 -33.31
CA VAL A 261 0.46 -5.15 -32.35
C VAL A 261 1.18 -6.33 -33.00
N GLU A 262 0.46 -7.19 -33.73
CA GLU A 262 1.02 -8.35 -34.42
C GLU A 262 2.04 -7.96 -35.50
N ALA A 263 1.79 -6.85 -36.22
CA ALA A 263 2.72 -6.29 -37.19
C ALA A 263 3.89 -5.50 -36.56
N GLY A 264 3.91 -5.32 -35.23
CA GLY A 264 4.95 -4.57 -34.53
C GLY A 264 4.90 -3.05 -34.74
N HIS A 265 3.77 -2.51 -35.20
CA HIS A 265 3.52 -1.07 -35.35
C HIS A 265 3.08 -0.40 -34.05
N VAL A 266 2.55 -1.19 -33.12
CA VAL A 266 2.22 -0.77 -31.75
C VAL A 266 2.87 -1.74 -30.78
N ARG A 267 3.60 -1.21 -29.80
CA ARG A 267 4.10 -1.98 -28.66
C ARG A 267 3.25 -1.67 -27.43
N PHE A 268 3.21 -2.59 -26.48
CA PHE A 268 2.49 -2.40 -25.23
C PHE A 268 3.34 -2.83 -24.03
N GLU A 269 3.11 -2.19 -22.90
CA GLU A 269 3.74 -2.53 -21.61
C GLU A 269 2.65 -2.58 -20.52
N PRO A 270 2.77 -3.48 -19.53
CA PRO A 270 1.83 -3.51 -18.41
C PRO A 270 1.84 -2.18 -17.66
N LEU A 271 0.66 -1.66 -17.32
CA LEU A 271 0.55 -0.51 -16.43
C LEU A 271 0.89 -0.96 -15.01
N VAL A 272 1.88 -0.34 -14.39
CA VAL A 272 2.32 -0.69 -13.03
C VAL A 272 1.18 -0.46 -12.03
N TYR A 273 1.00 -1.38 -11.10
CA TYR A 273 0.08 -1.24 -9.98
C TYR A 273 0.62 -0.25 -8.96
N GLU A 274 -0.17 0.78 -8.69
CA GLU A 274 0.15 1.91 -7.81
C GLU A 274 -0.69 1.93 -6.53
N ASP A 275 -1.47 0.89 -6.23
CA ASP A 275 -2.20 0.77 -4.96
C ASP A 275 -1.58 -0.32 -4.05
N PHE A 276 -2.37 -0.80 -3.09
CA PHE A 276 -1.98 -1.75 -2.05
C PHE A 276 -2.87 -2.98 -2.11
N LEU A 277 -2.38 -4.15 -1.67
CA LEU A 277 -3.23 -5.34 -1.63
C LEU A 277 -4.42 -5.11 -0.70
N PRO A 278 -5.65 -5.55 -1.06
CA PRO A 278 -6.86 -5.28 -0.27
C PRO A 278 -6.83 -5.87 1.15
N VAL A 279 -6.00 -6.90 1.38
CA VAL A 279 -5.81 -7.55 2.70
C VAL A 279 -4.54 -7.07 3.41
N SER A 280 -3.73 -6.21 2.79
CA SER A 280 -2.49 -5.69 3.38
C SER A 280 -2.74 -4.88 4.65
N ALA A 281 -3.88 -4.21 4.80
CA ALA A 281 -4.20 -3.54 6.07
C ALA A 281 -4.29 -4.56 7.22
N ALA A 282 -4.99 -5.68 7.02
CA ALA A 282 -5.07 -6.76 8.00
C ALA A 282 -3.71 -7.44 8.24
N GLY A 283 -2.88 -7.61 7.19
CA GLY A 283 -1.53 -8.16 7.25
C GLY A 283 -0.50 -7.25 7.95
N ILE A 284 -0.56 -5.94 7.71
CA ILE A 284 0.20 -4.90 8.43
C ILE A 284 -0.23 -4.85 9.90
N PHE A 285 -1.52 -4.99 10.19
CA PHE A 285 -1.98 -5.09 11.57
C PHE A 285 -1.58 -6.43 12.20
N GLN A 286 -1.65 -7.54 11.48
CA GLN A 286 -1.22 -8.88 11.93
C GLN A 286 0.30 -8.95 12.19
N SER A 287 1.14 -8.36 11.33
CA SER A 287 2.59 -8.28 11.55
C SER A 287 2.95 -7.48 12.80
N ASN A 288 2.16 -6.44 13.10
CA ASN A 288 2.24 -5.68 14.34
C ASN A 288 1.67 -6.42 15.56
N LEU A 289 0.88 -7.48 15.39
CA LEU A 289 0.13 -8.16 16.46
C LEU A 289 0.88 -9.36 17.08
N GLY A 290 1.82 -9.97 16.36
CA GLY A 290 2.35 -11.29 16.73
C GLY A 290 1.32 -12.40 16.48
N ASP A 291 1.73 -13.67 16.56
CA ASP A 291 0.99 -14.86 16.07
C ASP A 291 -0.43 -15.09 16.64
N ASN A 292 -0.91 -14.25 17.57
CA ASN A 292 -2.12 -14.51 18.37
C ASN A 292 -3.35 -13.63 18.06
N ALA A 293 -3.33 -12.74 17.07
CA ALA A 293 -4.50 -11.90 16.80
C ALA A 293 -5.32 -12.36 15.59
N GLN A 294 -6.41 -13.06 15.90
CA GLN A 294 -7.43 -13.50 14.94
C GLN A 294 -8.57 -12.48 14.92
N ALA A 295 -8.73 -11.73 13.82
CA ALA A 295 -9.91 -10.90 13.60
C ALA A 295 -10.55 -11.24 12.24
N HIS A 296 -11.77 -11.78 12.30
CA HIS A 296 -12.66 -11.85 11.15
C HIS A 296 -13.12 -10.42 10.82
N TYR A 297 -12.51 -9.80 9.82
CA TYR A 297 -12.96 -8.52 9.29
C TYR A 297 -14.27 -8.73 8.52
N ALA A 298 -15.39 -8.64 9.23
CA ALA A 298 -16.71 -8.61 8.60
C ALA A 298 -16.86 -7.33 7.77
N THR A 299 -17.27 -7.52 6.52
CA THR A 299 -17.53 -6.54 5.45
C THR A 299 -18.73 -5.63 5.74
N ASN A 300 -18.75 -4.94 6.88
CA ASN A 300 -19.63 -3.79 7.00
C ASN A 300 -18.97 -2.62 6.27
N SER A 301 -19.55 -2.22 5.14
CA SER A 301 -19.07 -1.08 4.33
C SER A 301 -19.11 0.20 5.17
N ASN A 302 -17.94 0.62 5.66
CA ASN A 302 -17.76 1.88 6.40
C ASN A 302 -17.13 2.97 5.53
N GLN A 303 -17.17 2.82 4.20
CA GLN A 303 -16.60 3.78 3.26
C GLN A 303 -17.24 5.15 3.45
N GLN A 304 -18.55 5.22 3.63
CA GLN A 304 -19.27 6.48 3.84
C GLN A 304 -18.79 7.22 5.10
N ASP A 305 -18.54 6.50 6.19
CA ASP A 305 -18.04 7.12 7.42
C ASP A 305 -16.58 7.58 7.26
N PHE A 306 -15.76 6.79 6.54
CA PHE A 306 -14.40 7.18 6.18
C PHE A 306 -14.35 8.42 5.30
N GLU A 307 -15.15 8.48 4.23
CA GLU A 307 -15.23 9.62 3.31
C GLU A 307 -15.78 10.87 4.01
N ARG A 308 -16.71 10.70 4.96
CA ARG A 308 -17.18 11.81 5.81
C ARG A 308 -16.06 12.36 6.68
N ALA A 309 -15.24 11.51 7.29
CA ALA A 309 -14.08 11.93 8.08
C ALA A 309 -12.96 12.53 7.21
N LEU A 310 -12.77 12.02 5.99
CA LEU A 310 -11.81 12.53 5.02
C LEU A 310 -12.24 13.90 4.43
N GLY A 311 -13.53 14.22 4.47
CA GLY A 311 -14.10 15.45 3.91
C GLY A 311 -14.31 15.39 2.38
N ARG A 312 -14.13 14.22 1.75
CA ARG A 312 -14.33 13.98 0.32
C ARG A 312 -14.43 12.49 0.00
N ASN A 313 -14.94 12.16 -1.18
CA ASN A 313 -14.97 10.80 -1.69
C ASN A 313 -13.56 10.30 -2.03
N THR A 314 -13.33 9.00 -1.86
CA THR A 314 -12.13 8.34 -2.38
C THR A 314 -12.20 8.20 -3.90
N LEU A 315 -11.04 8.19 -4.55
CA LEU A 315 -10.98 7.94 -6.00
C LEU A 315 -11.12 6.44 -6.27
N ASN A 316 -11.74 6.10 -7.41
CA ASN A 316 -11.77 4.73 -7.91
C ASN A 316 -10.49 4.47 -8.71
N GLU A 317 -9.60 3.65 -8.16
CA GLU A 317 -8.31 3.32 -8.78
C GLU A 317 -8.48 2.63 -10.13
N LEU A 318 -9.52 1.79 -10.27
CA LEU A 318 -9.76 1.04 -11.51
C LEU A 318 -10.13 1.97 -12.66
N GLU A 319 -10.86 3.05 -12.38
CA GLU A 319 -11.16 4.10 -13.36
C GLU A 319 -9.88 4.86 -13.76
N LEU A 320 -9.00 5.18 -12.80
CA LEU A 320 -7.73 5.87 -13.09
C LEU A 320 -6.80 5.02 -13.97
N TYR A 321 -6.76 3.71 -13.76
CA TYR A 321 -6.01 2.81 -14.64
C TYR A 321 -6.63 2.70 -16.03
N ALA A 322 -7.96 2.53 -16.11
CA ALA A 322 -8.68 2.48 -17.38
C ALA A 322 -8.47 3.77 -18.20
N ASP A 323 -8.52 4.92 -17.54
CA ASP A 323 -8.26 6.22 -18.14
C ASP A 323 -6.83 6.37 -18.64
N THR A 324 -5.86 5.84 -17.90
CA THR A 324 -4.45 5.85 -18.32
C THR A 324 -4.24 4.99 -19.56
N GLN A 325 -4.83 3.79 -19.59
CA GLN A 325 -4.81 2.93 -20.77
C GLN A 325 -5.45 3.65 -21.97
N ARG A 326 -6.64 4.21 -21.79
CA ARG A 326 -7.37 4.95 -22.82
C ARG A 326 -6.56 6.11 -23.38
N ARG A 327 -5.97 6.96 -22.52
CA ARG A 327 -5.10 8.07 -22.97
C ARG A 327 -3.93 7.57 -23.82
N SER A 328 -3.28 6.48 -23.42
CA SER A 328 -2.16 5.93 -24.20
C SER A 328 -2.59 5.41 -25.57
N LEU A 329 -3.79 4.84 -25.68
CA LEU A 329 -4.38 4.42 -26.95
C LEU A 329 -4.71 5.62 -27.84
N GLU A 330 -5.34 6.66 -27.28
CA GLU A 330 -5.65 7.90 -28.01
C GLU A 330 -4.38 8.61 -28.52
N GLU A 331 -3.32 8.67 -27.70
CA GLU A 331 -2.01 9.20 -28.10
C GLU A 331 -1.39 8.35 -29.22
N CYS A 332 -1.49 7.03 -29.12
CA CYS A 332 -1.02 6.11 -30.15
C CYS A 332 -1.77 6.29 -31.49
N ALA A 333 -3.10 6.38 -31.46
CA ALA A 333 -3.91 6.64 -32.65
C ALA A 333 -3.53 7.96 -33.32
N LYS A 334 -3.35 9.03 -32.52
CA LYS A 334 -2.93 10.34 -33.04
C LYS A 334 -1.56 10.26 -33.73
N ALA A 335 -0.60 9.56 -33.12
CA ALA A 335 0.73 9.40 -33.68
C ALA A 335 0.76 8.57 -34.97
N LEU A 336 -0.20 7.65 -35.13
CA LEU A 336 -0.38 6.83 -36.34
C LEU A 336 -1.36 7.45 -37.36
N GLU A 337 -1.85 8.67 -37.13
CA GLU A 337 -2.81 9.38 -37.99
C GLU A 337 -4.13 8.59 -38.23
N LEU A 338 -4.58 7.78 -37.26
CA LEU A 338 -5.80 6.99 -37.36
C LEU A 338 -7.04 7.89 -37.18
N SER A 339 -7.96 7.84 -38.16
CA SER A 339 -9.15 8.70 -38.26
C SER A 339 -10.27 8.37 -37.27
N SER A 340 -10.17 7.25 -36.56
CA SER A 340 -10.97 6.94 -35.38
C SER A 340 -10.22 5.91 -34.53
N PRO A 341 -10.16 6.05 -33.19
CA PRO A 341 -9.71 4.99 -32.32
C PRO A 341 -10.73 3.84 -32.42
N ALA A 342 -10.51 2.89 -33.33
CA ALA A 342 -11.17 1.59 -33.28
C ALA A 342 -10.46 0.77 -32.20
N TYR A 343 -10.68 1.14 -30.92
CA TYR A 343 -10.11 0.48 -29.75
C TYR A 343 -11.20 -0.16 -28.90
#